data_AF-A0AAU4M9B3-F1
#
_entry.id   AF-A0AAU4M9B3-F1
#
_cell.length_a   1.000
_cell.length_b   1.000
_cell.length_c   1.000
_cell.angle_alpha   90.00
_cell.angle_beta   90.00
_cell.angle_gamma   90.00
#
_symmetry.space_group_name_H-M   'P 1'
#
loop_
_entity.id
_entity.type
_entity.pdbx_description
1 polymer ?
#
loop_
_entity_poly.entity_id
_entity_poly.type
_entity_poly.pdbx_seq_one_letter_code
_entity_poly.pdbx_strand_id
1 'polypeptide(L)'
;MPPNGGAPHGYLRLTDASPDQSGAVPYNQALPASEGLDVTFEQWQYGSTTPAHPAGGTSFFLVDGDTSLTHPGAFGGSLGYAQKLPDDNPSNAFLPGVDRGYLGVGLDVLGNYFGDWEQRGNGCARRSPAGTQFRVPGRGRTWSPSRSWRRDRGLLLPDGDDQQLLHHQSVAVDAAGQSAGAADRVFTGGLPSGCGASRRAG
;
A
#
# COMPACT_ATOMS: atom_id res chain seq x y z
N MET A 1 -15.27 10.12 -0.21
CA MET A 1 -15.18 8.68 0.13
C MET A 1 -16.55 8.04 -0.07
N PRO A 2 -16.68 6.82 -0.62
CA PRO A 2 -17.96 6.12 -0.66
C PRO A 2 -18.55 5.97 0.76
N PRO A 3 -19.88 6.05 0.93
CA PRO A 3 -20.52 5.91 2.24
C PRO A 3 -20.40 4.48 2.78
N ASN A 4 -20.31 4.35 4.12
CA ASN A 4 -20.34 3.05 4.79
C ASN A 4 -21.69 2.34 4.58
N GLY A 5 -21.70 1.01 4.49
CA GLY A 5 -22.92 0.21 4.44
C GLY A 5 -23.64 0.15 3.09
N GLY A 6 -22.95 0.42 1.98
CA GLY A 6 -23.52 0.53 0.63
C GLY A 6 -23.96 -0.78 -0.06
N ALA A 7 -24.32 -1.84 0.68
CA ALA A 7 -24.79 -3.09 0.06
C ALA A 7 -26.06 -2.84 -0.81
N PRO A 8 -26.21 -3.54 -1.96
CA PRO A 8 -25.32 -4.56 -2.51
C PRO A 8 -24.14 -4.00 -3.33
N HIS A 9 -24.05 -2.68 -3.54
CA HIS A 9 -23.01 -2.01 -4.35
C HIS A 9 -21.90 -1.39 -3.48
N GLY A 10 -21.45 -2.16 -2.48
CA GLY A 10 -20.51 -1.70 -1.47
C GLY A 10 -19.07 -1.66 -1.98
N TYR A 11 -18.29 -0.72 -1.46
CA TYR A 11 -16.84 -0.67 -1.63
C TYR A 11 -16.16 -1.25 -0.38
N LEU A 12 -15.09 -1.99 -0.57
CA LEU A 12 -14.23 -2.38 0.54
C LEU A 12 -13.40 -1.18 0.99
N ARG A 13 -13.59 -0.75 2.25
CA ARG A 13 -12.78 0.29 2.87
C ARG A 13 -11.73 -0.36 3.78
N LEU A 14 -10.45 -0.26 3.39
CA LEU A 14 -9.33 -0.82 4.16
C LEU A 14 -8.99 0.02 5.40
N THR A 15 -8.99 1.35 5.28
CA THR A 15 -8.73 2.29 6.38
C THR A 15 -9.68 3.48 6.29
N ASP A 16 -9.90 4.18 7.40
CA ASP A 16 -10.43 5.55 7.36
C ASP A 16 -9.27 6.57 7.27
N ALA A 17 -9.60 7.86 7.38
CA ALA A 17 -8.63 8.94 7.27
C ALA A 17 -7.93 9.28 8.60
N SER A 18 -8.03 8.42 9.61
CA SER A 18 -7.27 8.57 10.83
C SER A 18 -5.77 8.34 10.56
N PRO A 19 -4.88 8.99 11.33
CA PRO A 19 -3.45 8.68 11.25
C PRO A 19 -3.17 7.21 11.60
N ASP A 20 -2.06 6.71 11.07
CA ASP A 20 -1.43 5.46 11.52
C ASP A 20 -2.29 4.19 11.42
N GLN A 21 -3.13 4.14 10.38
CA GLN A 21 -3.99 2.99 10.12
C GLN A 21 -3.33 1.98 9.17
N SER A 22 -3.54 0.70 9.45
CA SER A 22 -3.22 -0.42 8.57
C SER A 22 -4.36 -1.43 8.63
N GLY A 23 -4.80 -1.91 7.47
CA GLY A 23 -5.88 -2.87 7.34
C GLY A 23 -5.67 -3.77 6.13
N ALA A 24 -6.08 -5.03 6.24
CA ALA A 24 -6.01 -6.00 5.16
C ALA A 24 -7.22 -6.94 5.21
N VAL A 25 -7.60 -7.46 4.04
CA VAL A 25 -8.58 -8.52 3.90
C VAL A 25 -7.90 -9.68 3.17
N PRO A 26 -7.46 -10.73 3.89
CA PRO A 26 -6.81 -11.86 3.26
C PRO A 26 -7.82 -12.81 2.62
N TYR A 27 -7.50 -13.30 1.43
CA TYR A 27 -8.11 -14.51 0.91
C TYR A 27 -7.46 -15.73 1.57
N ASN A 28 -8.14 -16.31 2.56
CA ASN A 28 -7.54 -17.30 3.47
C ASN A 28 -7.59 -18.74 2.91
N GLN A 29 -7.31 -18.90 1.62
CA GLN A 29 -7.16 -20.19 0.96
C GLN A 29 -5.84 -20.20 0.19
N ALA A 30 -5.02 -21.22 0.42
CA ALA A 30 -3.75 -21.38 -0.28
C ALA A 30 -4.01 -21.56 -1.78
N LEU A 31 -3.28 -20.79 -2.59
CA LEU A 31 -3.32 -20.86 -4.04
C LEU A 31 -2.23 -21.82 -4.55
N PRO A 32 -2.53 -22.72 -5.51
CA PRO A 32 -1.51 -23.57 -6.13
C PRO A 32 -0.44 -22.73 -6.84
N ALA A 33 0.80 -22.80 -6.38
CA ALA A 33 1.91 -22.02 -6.95
C ALA A 33 2.24 -22.38 -8.42
N SER A 34 1.73 -23.50 -8.93
CA SER A 34 1.98 -23.98 -10.30
C SER A 34 1.12 -23.32 -11.38
N GLU A 35 0.02 -22.66 -11.02
CA GLU A 35 -0.98 -22.19 -12.00
C GLU A 35 -0.86 -20.69 -12.34
N GLY A 36 0.12 -19.99 -11.76
CA GLY A 36 0.22 -18.54 -11.89
C GLY A 36 -0.94 -17.82 -11.22
N LEU A 37 -0.94 -16.49 -11.31
CA LEU A 37 -1.99 -15.66 -10.72
C LEU A 37 -2.34 -14.52 -11.68
N ASP A 38 -3.63 -14.29 -11.90
CA ASP A 38 -4.15 -13.12 -12.61
C ASP A 38 -5.15 -12.43 -11.70
N VAL A 39 -4.76 -11.27 -11.15
CA VAL A 39 -5.62 -10.45 -10.30
C VAL A 39 -5.89 -9.12 -10.96
N THR A 40 -7.16 -8.80 -11.15
CA THR A 40 -7.59 -7.46 -11.53
C THR A 40 -8.47 -6.86 -10.44
N PHE A 41 -8.19 -5.63 -10.04
CA PHE A 41 -9.03 -4.87 -9.12
C PHE A 41 -9.04 -3.37 -9.45
N GLU A 42 -10.12 -2.69 -9.04
CA GLU A 42 -10.21 -1.23 -9.06
C GLU A 42 -10.04 -0.69 -7.65
N GLN A 43 -9.26 0.37 -7.51
CA GLN A 43 -9.01 1.01 -6.22
C GLN A 43 -9.11 2.53 -6.30
N TRP A 44 -9.58 3.11 -5.20
CA TRP A 44 -9.62 4.55 -4.97
C TRP A 44 -8.91 4.88 -3.67
N GLN A 45 -7.91 5.75 -3.74
CA GLN A 45 -7.25 6.32 -2.58
C GLN A 45 -7.78 7.72 -2.36
N TYR A 46 -8.32 7.96 -1.17
CA TYR A 46 -8.78 9.27 -0.73
C TYR A 46 -7.91 9.74 0.43
N GLY A 47 -7.81 11.04 0.65
CA GLY A 47 -7.13 11.57 1.82
C GLY A 47 -7.58 12.98 2.17
N SER A 48 -7.25 13.38 3.39
CA SER A 48 -7.59 14.71 3.89
C SER A 48 -6.78 15.80 3.20
N THR A 49 -7.41 16.94 2.89
CA THR A 49 -6.68 18.17 2.57
C THR A 49 -6.18 18.93 3.80
N THR A 50 -6.59 18.50 4.99
CA THR A 50 -6.23 19.12 6.25
C THR A 50 -5.87 18.03 7.28
N PRO A 51 -4.57 17.80 7.57
CA PRO A 51 -3.38 18.41 6.97
C PRO A 51 -3.10 17.90 5.54
N ALA A 52 -2.50 18.74 4.70
CA ALA A 52 -2.32 18.54 3.25
C ALA A 52 -1.21 17.54 2.84
N HIS A 53 -1.06 16.45 3.57
CA HIS A 53 -0.08 15.39 3.29
C HIS A 53 -0.74 14.00 3.35
N PRO A 54 -1.68 13.71 2.43
CA PRO A 54 -2.30 12.41 2.41
C PRO A 54 -1.27 11.32 2.06
N ALA A 55 -1.30 10.23 2.82
CA ALA A 55 -0.41 9.07 2.75
C ALA A 55 -1.19 7.86 3.32
N GLY A 56 -0.73 6.61 3.20
CA GLY A 56 0.46 6.13 2.48
C GLY A 56 0.11 5.47 1.14
N GLY A 57 -0.93 4.63 1.09
CA GLY A 57 -1.34 3.92 -0.11
C GLY A 57 -1.88 2.53 0.22
N THR A 58 -1.93 1.68 -0.80
CA THR A 58 -2.46 0.30 -0.71
C THR A 58 -1.44 -0.68 -1.24
N SER A 59 -1.44 -1.92 -0.75
CA SER A 59 -0.70 -3.02 -1.36
C SER A 59 -1.58 -4.24 -1.62
N PHE A 60 -1.20 -4.97 -2.67
CA PHE A 60 -1.57 -6.37 -2.89
C PHE A 60 -0.37 -7.23 -2.52
N PHE A 61 -0.56 -8.35 -1.84
CA PHE A 61 0.56 -9.19 -1.45
C PHE A 61 0.22 -10.66 -1.37
N LEU A 62 1.26 -11.49 -1.51
CA LEU A 62 1.24 -12.92 -1.32
C LEU A 62 2.04 -13.26 -0.07
N VAL A 63 1.54 -14.20 0.70
CA VAL A 63 2.21 -14.82 1.85
C VAL A 63 2.29 -16.31 1.62
N ASP A 64 3.11 -16.98 2.41
CA ASP A 64 3.15 -18.44 2.47
C ASP A 64 1.75 -19.01 2.80
N GLY A 65 1.25 -19.92 1.97
CA GLY A 65 -0.10 -20.48 2.07
C GLY A 65 -0.35 -21.29 3.35
N ASP A 66 0.71 -21.72 4.04
CA ASP A 66 0.62 -22.37 5.35
C ASP A 66 0.45 -21.36 6.51
N THR A 67 0.41 -20.06 6.20
CA THR A 67 0.30 -18.98 7.19
C THR A 67 -1.13 -18.46 7.28
N SER A 68 -1.70 -18.50 8.48
CA SER A 68 -2.92 -17.74 8.80
C SER A 68 -2.53 -16.34 9.24
N LEU A 69 -2.89 -15.33 8.46
CA LEU A 69 -2.57 -13.94 8.78
C LEU A 69 -3.41 -13.43 9.94
N THR A 70 -2.73 -12.97 11.00
CA THR A 70 -3.37 -12.36 12.18
C THR A 70 -3.29 -10.84 12.19
N HIS A 71 -2.42 -10.25 11.36
CA HIS A 71 -2.30 -8.80 11.20
C HIS A 71 -1.73 -8.43 9.82
N PRO A 72 -2.04 -7.22 9.30
CA PRO A 72 -1.28 -6.63 8.22
C PRO A 72 0.12 -6.19 8.71
N GLY A 73 1.00 -5.87 7.78
CA GLY A 73 2.24 -5.15 8.09
C GLY A 73 1.99 -3.71 8.55
N ALA A 74 3.07 -2.96 8.77
CA ALA A 74 2.99 -1.64 9.36
C ALA A 74 2.32 -0.58 8.45
N PHE A 75 1.74 0.44 9.10
CA PHE A 75 1.08 1.58 8.43
C PHE A 75 2.08 2.56 7.78
N GLY A 76 1.56 3.53 7.03
CA GLY A 76 2.34 4.60 6.40
C GLY A 76 3.16 4.09 5.22
N GLY A 77 4.46 4.42 5.16
CA GLY A 77 5.33 4.03 4.05
C GLY A 77 5.62 2.53 3.94
N SER A 78 5.08 1.72 4.84
CA SER A 78 5.15 0.26 4.77
C SER A 78 3.96 -0.39 4.07
N LEU A 79 2.93 0.41 3.76
CA LEU A 79 1.76 0.03 2.94
C LEU A 79 1.06 -1.25 3.39
N GLY A 80 1.08 -1.58 4.68
CA GLY A 80 0.46 -2.79 5.21
C GLY A 80 1.20 -4.09 4.86
N TYR A 81 2.42 -4.01 4.30
CA TYR A 81 3.22 -5.19 3.93
C TYR A 81 4.54 -5.25 4.69
N ALA A 82 5.30 -4.16 4.71
CA ALA A 82 6.63 -4.14 5.32
C ALA A 82 6.58 -3.83 6.82
N GLN A 83 7.69 -4.12 7.48
CA GLN A 83 7.93 -3.73 8.87
C GLN A 83 8.47 -2.30 8.93
N LYS A 84 8.34 -1.62 10.08
CA LYS A 84 9.01 -0.33 10.27
C LYS A 84 9.45 -0.02 11.69
N LEU A 85 10.47 0.84 11.82
CA LEU A 85 10.72 1.60 13.03
C LEU A 85 10.00 2.96 12.92
N PRO A 86 8.95 3.23 13.72
CA PRO A 86 8.19 4.47 13.63
C PRO A 86 9.09 5.70 13.84
N ASP A 87 8.98 6.66 12.93
CA ASP A 87 9.76 7.91 12.88
C ASP A 87 11.29 7.73 12.87
N ASP A 88 11.78 6.52 12.56
CA ASP A 88 13.18 6.10 12.72
C ASP A 88 13.73 6.40 14.13
N ASN A 89 12.86 6.46 15.14
CA ASN A 89 13.23 6.74 16.52
C ASN A 89 13.58 5.42 17.24
N PRO A 90 14.83 5.23 17.69
CA PRO A 90 15.25 3.99 18.35
C PRO A 90 14.57 3.74 19.70
N SER A 91 13.87 4.73 20.25
CA SER A 91 13.06 4.57 21.47
C SER A 91 11.71 3.90 21.21
N ASN A 92 11.29 3.82 19.93
CA ASN A 92 10.02 3.20 19.55
C ASN A 92 10.18 1.69 19.36
N ALA A 93 9.10 0.96 19.62
CA ALA A 93 9.04 -0.45 19.28
C ALA A 93 8.96 -0.62 17.76
N PHE A 94 9.63 -1.66 17.25
CA PHE A 94 9.54 -2.03 15.85
C PHE A 94 8.14 -2.58 15.55
N LEU A 95 7.48 -2.05 14.51
CA LEU A 95 6.21 -2.58 14.04
C LEU A 95 6.47 -3.69 13.02
N PRO A 96 5.82 -4.87 13.18
CA PRO A 96 6.10 -6.01 12.34
C PRO A 96 5.61 -5.78 10.90
N GLY A 97 6.25 -6.49 9.96
CA GLY A 97 5.73 -6.66 8.61
C GLY A 97 4.71 -7.78 8.58
N VAL A 98 4.16 -8.08 7.40
CA VAL A 98 3.29 -9.24 7.24
C VAL A 98 4.09 -10.53 7.54
N ASP A 99 3.46 -11.44 8.27
CA ASP A 99 4.07 -12.74 8.54
C ASP A 99 4.25 -13.52 7.24
N ARG A 100 5.46 -14.06 7.06
CA ARG A 100 5.79 -14.98 5.95
C ARG A 100 5.42 -14.39 4.56
N GLY A 101 5.58 -13.08 4.39
CA GLY A 101 5.45 -12.41 3.09
C GLY A 101 6.31 -13.07 2.01
N TYR A 102 5.84 -13.03 0.77
CA TYR A 102 6.56 -13.58 -0.38
C TYR A 102 6.78 -12.48 -1.43
N LEU A 103 5.68 -11.85 -1.86
CA LEU A 103 5.63 -10.81 -2.89
C LEU A 103 4.67 -9.72 -2.44
N GLY A 104 4.97 -8.46 -2.74
CA GLY A 104 4.04 -7.35 -2.57
C GLY A 104 4.09 -6.40 -3.76
N VAL A 105 2.95 -5.85 -4.16
CA VAL A 105 2.85 -4.77 -5.13
C VAL A 105 2.16 -3.61 -4.44
N GLY A 106 2.79 -2.44 -4.38
CA GLY A 106 2.21 -1.27 -3.73
C GLY A 106 1.95 -0.11 -4.67
N LEU A 107 0.87 0.58 -4.33
CA LEU A 107 0.39 1.80 -4.96
C LEU A 107 0.56 2.91 -3.92
N ASP A 108 1.73 3.53 -3.96
CA ASP A 108 2.26 4.43 -2.92
C ASP A 108 2.00 5.89 -3.27
N VAL A 109 1.09 6.54 -2.53
CA VAL A 109 0.71 7.96 -2.70
C VAL A 109 1.91 8.87 -2.45
N LEU A 110 2.67 8.59 -1.38
CA LEU A 110 3.74 9.46 -0.92
C LEU A 110 5.08 9.11 -1.60
N GLY A 111 5.20 7.88 -2.11
CA GLY A 111 6.39 7.35 -2.77
C GLY A 111 7.50 6.96 -1.79
N ASN A 112 7.22 6.88 -0.49
CA ASN A 112 8.20 6.69 0.58
C ASN A 112 8.56 5.23 0.86
N TYR A 113 7.82 4.25 0.31
CA TYR A 113 8.16 2.84 0.45
C TYR A 113 9.54 2.51 -0.13
N PHE A 114 9.98 3.23 -1.17
CA PHE A 114 11.20 2.91 -1.90
C PHE A 114 12.49 2.99 -1.06
N GLY A 115 12.60 3.97 -0.15
CA GLY A 115 13.81 4.20 0.64
C GLY A 115 13.69 3.62 2.06
N ASP A 116 14.69 2.92 2.57
CA ASP A 116 14.67 2.16 3.84
C ASP A 116 14.75 3.03 5.11
N TRP A 117 14.33 4.30 5.05
CA TRP A 117 14.43 5.26 6.16
C TRP A 117 13.74 4.76 7.43
N GLU A 118 12.52 4.25 7.34
CA GLU A 118 11.82 3.64 8.50
C GLU A 118 12.27 2.19 8.75
N GLN A 119 13.49 1.82 8.35
CA GLN A 119 14.09 0.50 8.58
C GLN A 119 13.36 -0.69 7.96
N ARG A 120 12.61 -0.48 6.87
CA ARG A 120 12.07 -1.58 6.06
C ARG A 120 13.17 -2.52 5.59
N GLY A 121 12.92 -3.82 5.68
CA GLY A 121 13.91 -4.85 5.40
C GLY A 121 14.96 -5.07 6.50
N ASN A 122 14.87 -4.42 7.67
CA ASN A 122 15.79 -4.72 8.77
C ASN A 122 15.85 -6.20 9.14
N GLY A 123 17.06 -6.71 9.34
CA GLY A 123 17.30 -8.15 9.51
C GLY A 123 17.36 -8.98 8.21
N CYS A 124 17.03 -8.41 7.05
CA CYS A 124 17.13 -9.12 5.77
C CYS A 124 18.57 -9.23 5.27
N ALA A 125 18.88 -10.37 4.64
CA ALA A 125 20.15 -10.57 3.95
C ALA A 125 20.40 -9.55 2.83
N ARG A 126 19.34 -9.03 2.21
CA ARG A 126 19.39 -7.97 1.19
C ARG A 126 18.42 -6.83 1.54
N ARG A 127 18.95 -5.62 1.69
CA ARG A 127 18.20 -4.37 1.91
C ARG A 127 17.85 -3.68 0.60
N SER A 128 16.99 -2.67 0.64
CA SER A 128 16.68 -1.87 -0.55
C SER A 128 17.96 -1.21 -1.09
N PRO A 129 18.21 -1.27 -2.42
CA PRO A 129 19.33 -0.59 -3.03
C PRO A 129 19.21 0.94 -3.00
N ALA A 130 18.05 1.48 -2.58
CA ALA A 130 17.77 2.91 -2.49
C ALA A 130 18.47 3.62 -1.32
N GLY A 131 18.96 2.87 -0.32
CA GLY A 131 19.49 3.42 0.94
C GLY A 131 18.40 3.92 1.90
N THR A 132 18.82 4.53 3.01
CA THR A 132 17.96 4.95 4.14
C THR A 132 17.51 6.41 4.10
N GLN A 133 17.82 7.17 3.05
CA GLN A 133 17.41 8.57 2.99
C GLN A 133 15.94 8.70 2.55
N PHE A 134 15.10 9.29 3.42
CA PHE A 134 13.78 9.71 2.99
C PHE A 134 13.92 10.89 2.03
N ARG A 135 13.48 10.69 0.78
CA ARG A 135 13.35 11.77 -0.20
C ARG A 135 11.87 11.94 -0.46
N VAL A 136 11.28 13.01 0.08
CA VAL A 136 10.01 13.52 -0.47
C VAL A 136 10.29 13.83 -1.94
N PRO A 137 9.56 13.23 -2.90
CA PRO A 137 9.69 13.64 -4.29
C PRO A 137 9.54 15.16 -4.37
N GLY A 138 10.54 15.85 -4.91
CA GLY A 138 10.50 17.31 -5.02
C GLY A 138 9.21 17.74 -5.73
N ARG A 139 8.60 18.84 -5.26
CA ARG A 139 7.45 19.47 -5.92
C ARG A 139 7.85 19.85 -7.35
N GLY A 140 7.60 18.97 -8.32
CA GLY A 140 8.20 19.12 -9.66
C GLY A 140 7.58 18.28 -10.76
N ARG A 141 6.52 17.51 -10.46
CA ARG A 141 5.50 17.15 -11.44
C ARG A 141 4.20 17.53 -10.78
N THR A 142 3.73 18.72 -11.12
CA THR A 142 2.41 19.21 -10.75
C THR A 142 1.42 18.08 -10.99
N TRP A 143 0.82 17.59 -9.89
CA TRP A 143 -0.54 17.13 -9.95
C TRP A 143 -1.34 18.33 -10.44
N SER A 144 -1.43 18.48 -11.75
CA SER A 144 -2.45 19.28 -12.36
C SER A 144 -3.67 18.38 -12.35
N PRO A 145 -4.80 18.75 -11.73
CA PRO A 145 -6.07 18.18 -12.11
C PRO A 145 -6.40 18.72 -13.50
N SER A 146 -5.62 18.35 -14.53
CA SER A 146 -5.91 18.67 -15.92
C SER A 146 -6.92 17.67 -16.45
N ARG A 147 -8.07 17.65 -15.78
CA ARG A 147 -9.36 17.21 -16.28
C ARG A 147 -10.34 17.75 -15.26
N SER A 148 -10.94 18.90 -15.58
CA SER A 148 -12.21 19.27 -15.01
C SER A 148 -13.18 18.13 -15.34
N TRP A 149 -13.33 17.19 -14.42
CA TRP A 149 -14.40 16.23 -14.54
C TRP A 149 -15.67 17.02 -14.35
N ARG A 150 -16.47 17.08 -15.42
CA ARG A 150 -17.88 17.40 -15.30
C ARG A 150 -18.42 16.49 -14.21
N ARG A 151 -19.30 17.03 -13.35
CA ARG A 151 -20.16 16.24 -12.46
C ARG A 151 -20.75 15.09 -13.27
N ASP A 152 -20.15 13.90 -13.17
CA ASP A 152 -20.85 12.69 -13.53
C ASP A 152 -22.00 12.60 -12.53
N ARG A 153 -23.19 12.76 -13.09
CA ARG A 153 -24.44 12.85 -12.35
C ARG A 153 -24.56 11.60 -11.48
N GLY A 154 -24.53 11.76 -10.15
CA GLY A 154 -25.03 10.71 -9.27
C GLY A 154 -24.41 10.52 -7.89
N LEU A 155 -23.38 11.27 -7.47
CA LEU A 155 -22.94 11.19 -6.06
C LEU A 155 -22.46 12.56 -5.56
N LEU A 156 -23.43 13.39 -5.18
CA LEU A 156 -23.16 14.51 -4.27
C LEU A 156 -22.84 13.91 -2.91
N LEU A 157 -21.56 13.94 -2.53
CA LEU A 157 -21.15 13.72 -1.15
C LEU A 157 -21.74 14.86 -0.30
N PRO A 158 -22.24 14.61 0.91
CA PRO A 158 -22.60 15.69 1.81
C PRO A 158 -21.35 16.56 2.03
N ASP A 159 -21.49 17.86 1.77
CA ASP A 159 -20.49 18.87 2.08
C ASP A 159 -20.18 18.82 3.59
N GLY A 160 -19.05 18.23 3.98
CA GLY A 160 -18.69 18.09 5.40
C GLY A 160 -17.35 17.41 5.70
N ASP A 161 -16.83 16.55 4.82
CA ASP A 161 -15.58 15.82 5.07
C ASP A 161 -14.48 16.29 4.10
N ASP A 162 -13.35 16.77 4.63
CA ASP A 162 -12.13 17.24 3.92
C ASP A 162 -11.43 16.17 3.05
N GLN A 163 -12.15 15.17 2.54
CA GLN A 163 -11.62 14.00 1.83
C GLN A 163 -11.64 14.19 0.31
N GLN A 164 -10.47 14.23 -0.32
CA GLN A 164 -10.33 14.31 -1.78
C GLN A 164 -9.82 13.00 -2.38
N LEU A 165 -10.25 12.71 -3.62
CA LEU A 165 -9.73 11.59 -4.40
C LEU A 165 -8.30 11.89 -4.87
N LEU A 166 -7.36 11.02 -4.51
CA LEU A 166 -5.93 11.12 -4.85
C LEU A 166 -5.61 10.30 -6.09
N HIS A 167 -6.02 9.03 -6.09
CA HIS A 167 -5.79 8.08 -7.17
C HIS A 167 -7.02 7.21 -7.43
N HIS A 168 -7.30 6.95 -8.71
CA HIS A 168 -8.21 5.92 -9.18
C HIS A 168 -7.47 5.10 -10.23
N GLN A 169 -7.32 3.80 -10.01
CA GLN A 169 -6.50 2.93 -10.84
C GLN A 169 -7.15 1.54 -10.95
N SER A 170 -7.20 1.00 -12.16
CA SER A 170 -7.35 -0.43 -12.40
C SER A 170 -5.95 -1.05 -12.40
N VAL A 171 -5.77 -2.14 -11.66
CA VAL A 171 -4.48 -2.82 -11.51
C VAL A 171 -4.62 -4.25 -11.94
N ALA A 172 -3.69 -4.72 -12.77
CA ALA A 172 -3.52 -6.12 -13.14
C ALA A 172 -2.18 -6.62 -12.56
N VAL A 173 -2.20 -7.78 -11.89
CA VAL A 173 -1.00 -8.47 -11.37
C VAL A 173 -0.93 -9.86 -12.01
N ASP A 174 0.18 -10.16 -12.67
CA ASP A 174 0.38 -11.42 -13.40
C ASP A 174 1.20 -12.48 -12.61
N ALA A 175 1.33 -13.66 -13.22
CA ALA A 175 2.03 -14.82 -12.66
C ALA A 175 3.52 -14.58 -12.35
N ALA A 176 4.14 -13.57 -12.97
CA ALA A 176 5.51 -13.17 -12.67
C ALA A 176 5.60 -12.15 -11.53
N GLY A 177 4.47 -11.76 -10.95
CA GLY A 177 4.37 -10.67 -9.98
C GLY A 177 4.59 -9.30 -10.59
N GLN A 178 4.45 -9.17 -11.92
CA GLN A 178 4.53 -7.89 -12.60
C GLN A 178 3.16 -7.21 -12.54
N SER A 179 3.17 -5.89 -12.37
CA SER A 179 1.96 -5.07 -12.37
C SER A 179 2.02 -3.98 -13.44
N ALA A 180 0.86 -3.64 -14.01
CA ALA A 180 0.71 -2.57 -15.00
C ALA A 180 -0.30 -1.50 -14.55
N GLY A 181 0.15 -0.23 -14.45
CA GLY A 181 -0.62 0.91 -13.95
C GLY A 181 0.25 2.11 -13.57
N ALA A 182 -0.31 3.33 -13.57
CA ALA A 182 0.43 4.61 -13.51
C ALA A 182 1.15 4.94 -12.17
N ALA A 183 1.24 4.02 -11.21
CA ALA A 183 1.99 4.19 -9.96
C ALA A 183 2.65 2.89 -9.45
N ASP A 184 2.86 1.91 -10.33
CA ASP A 184 3.26 0.57 -9.91
C ASP A 184 4.67 0.51 -9.33
N ARG A 185 4.78 -0.04 -8.12
CA ARG A 185 6.04 -0.48 -7.53
C ARG A 185 5.89 -1.91 -7.01
N VAL A 186 6.57 -2.84 -7.67
CA VAL A 186 6.72 -4.23 -7.23
C VAL A 186 7.80 -4.32 -6.15
N PHE A 187 7.50 -5.04 -5.07
CA PHE A 187 8.33 -5.32 -3.91
C PHE A 187 8.44 -6.83 -3.69
N THR A 188 9.57 -7.32 -3.22
CA THR A 188 9.78 -8.76 -3.04
C THR A 188 10.45 -9.02 -1.70
N GLY A 189 9.91 -9.90 -0.86
CA GLY A 189 10.60 -10.24 0.38
C GLY A 189 9.88 -11.27 1.25
N GLY A 190 10.62 -12.35 1.53
CA GLY A 190 10.54 -13.38 2.60
C GLY A 190 11.38 -14.58 2.16
N LEU A 191 12.19 -15.27 2.95
CA LEU A 191 12.11 -15.79 4.34
C LEU A 191 13.53 -15.76 4.99
N PRO A 192 13.71 -15.71 6.34
CA PRO A 192 12.92 -16.33 7.42
C PRO A 192 12.16 -15.32 8.30
N SER A 193 11.35 -15.86 9.22
CA SER A 193 10.51 -15.13 10.20
C SER A 193 11.21 -13.90 10.77
N GLY A 194 10.72 -12.71 10.42
CA GLY A 194 11.26 -11.42 10.86
C GLY A 194 11.96 -10.59 9.78
N CYS A 195 12.14 -11.11 8.56
CA CYS A 195 12.65 -10.34 7.43
C CYS A 195 11.51 -9.61 6.69
N GLY A 196 11.24 -8.36 7.05
CA GLY A 196 10.31 -7.52 6.30
C GLY A 196 10.74 -7.24 4.85
N ALA A 197 9.84 -6.67 4.05
CA ALA A 197 10.02 -6.48 2.61
C ALA A 197 11.29 -5.74 2.16
N SER A 198 11.85 -6.14 0.99
CA SER A 198 12.93 -5.42 0.29
C SER A 198 12.55 -5.18 -1.19
N ARG A 199 13.23 -4.28 -1.91
CA ARG A 199 13.00 -4.09 -3.35
C ARG A 199 13.93 -5.00 -4.16
N ARG A 200 13.41 -5.73 -5.16
CA ARG A 200 14.24 -6.38 -6.19
C ARG A 200 14.83 -5.32 -7.13
N ALA A 201 16.15 -5.37 -7.36
CA ALA A 201 16.72 -4.66 -8.50
C ALA A 201 16.23 -5.35 -9.78
N GLY A 202 15.60 -4.57 -10.67
CA GLY A 202 15.31 -5.00 -12.03
C GLY A 202 16.57 -5.08 -12.86
#